data_AF-A0A8W8JN57-F1
#
_entry.id   AF-A0A8W8JN57-F1
#
_cell.length_a   1.000
_cell.length_b   1.000
_cell.length_c   1.000
_cell.angle_alpha   90.00
_cell.angle_beta   90.00
_cell.angle_gamma   90.00
#
_symmetry.space_group_name_H-M   'P 1'
#
loop_
_entity.id
_entity.type
_entity.pdbx_description
1 polymer ?
#
loop_
_entity_poly.entity_id
_entity_poly.type
_entity_poly.pdbx_seq_one_letter_code
_entity_poly.pdbx_strand_id
1 'polypeptide(L)'
;MGEEETRGLQSVFRQKTPSRFRPYVVLEFAVGAKQPAIEWMISKLQASESSGGADLEVSAVVMTFKKQTVLYIGAKNSRLLTAADMTGLSKIYKDNHYREFSIEDMANFKGIEDVDSFLTTAEKQKLILHEMEAVRASDEEDHIPGYDKIKLWTGKSILKKYLSRDIITKMYPLHEPEDLKKLGADWYQIKRIFKEQPIDDIRHYFGEKIALYFAFLGYYTIALIPPAFIGIIYFITSWQSMYREAIFAVFNLIWATIFLEVWKRYCSELSYRWGTIDMVSSTYDEPRANYFGTLGENPVTGKPEPVFPSGSVVFGFTV
;
A
#
# COMPACT_ATOMS: atom_id res chain seq x y z
N MET A 1 3.65 -18.55 -21.95
CA MET A 1 4.97 -18.85 -21.36
C MET A 1 5.11 -18.35 -19.92
N GLY A 2 4.56 -17.18 -19.55
CA GLY A 2 4.60 -16.70 -18.15
C GLY A 2 3.63 -17.36 -17.15
N GLU A 3 2.50 -17.93 -17.60
CA GLU A 3 1.53 -18.59 -16.70
C GLU A 3 1.94 -19.99 -16.23
N GLU A 4 2.76 -20.70 -17.00
CA GLU A 4 3.31 -22.01 -16.59
C GLU A 4 4.51 -21.84 -15.64
N GLU A 5 5.31 -20.80 -15.80
CA GLU A 5 6.36 -20.44 -14.82
C GLU A 5 5.76 -20.01 -13.48
N THR A 6 4.68 -19.23 -13.47
CA THR A 6 4.00 -18.85 -12.21
C THR A 6 3.32 -20.04 -11.54
N ARG A 7 2.74 -20.98 -12.31
CA ARG A 7 2.18 -22.23 -11.78
C ARG A 7 3.25 -23.21 -11.27
N GLY A 8 4.39 -23.31 -11.96
CA GLY A 8 5.54 -24.10 -11.53
C GLY A 8 6.19 -23.53 -10.26
N LEU A 9 6.26 -22.20 -10.16
CA LEU A 9 6.65 -21.53 -8.93
C LEU A 9 5.64 -21.84 -7.81
N GLN A 10 4.33 -21.69 -8.03
CA GLN A 10 3.29 -21.99 -7.03
C GLN A 10 3.27 -23.45 -6.58
N SER A 11 3.56 -24.41 -7.47
CA SER A 11 3.60 -25.84 -7.11
C SER A 11 4.86 -26.22 -6.33
N VAL A 12 6.00 -25.57 -6.60
CA VAL A 12 7.24 -25.69 -5.81
C VAL A 12 7.13 -24.94 -4.47
N PHE A 13 6.41 -23.82 -4.43
CA PHE A 13 6.14 -23.04 -3.20
C PHE A 13 5.35 -23.84 -2.14
N ARG A 14 4.57 -24.85 -2.54
CA ARG A 14 3.80 -25.69 -1.61
C ARG A 14 4.64 -26.64 -0.76
N GLN A 15 5.91 -26.88 -1.10
CA GLN A 15 6.73 -27.88 -0.41
C GLN A 15 7.72 -27.31 0.63
N LYS A 16 7.84 -25.98 0.80
CA LYS A 16 8.83 -25.39 1.72
C LYS A 16 8.44 -24.05 2.37
N THR A 17 7.16 -23.72 2.52
CA THR A 17 6.77 -22.75 3.54
C THR A 17 6.95 -23.43 4.91
N PRO A 18 7.83 -22.96 5.81
CA PRO A 18 7.89 -23.53 7.14
C PRO A 18 6.55 -23.28 7.83
N SER A 19 5.98 -24.34 8.37
CA SER A 19 4.66 -24.42 9.02
C SER A 19 4.53 -23.61 10.31
N ARG A 20 5.35 -22.58 10.51
CA ARG A 20 5.49 -21.87 11.78
C ARG A 20 4.52 -20.70 11.94
N PHE A 21 4.16 -20.04 10.84
CA PHE A 21 3.25 -18.89 10.82
C PHE A 21 2.69 -18.61 9.42
N ARG A 22 1.70 -17.73 9.32
CA ARG A 22 1.08 -17.31 8.05
C ARG A 22 1.86 -16.13 7.44
N PRO A 23 2.49 -16.29 6.26
CA PRO A 23 3.25 -15.21 5.64
C PRO A 23 2.32 -14.24 4.89
N TYR A 24 2.63 -12.94 4.99
CA TYR A 24 1.88 -11.87 4.33
C TYR A 24 2.74 -11.07 3.35
N VAL A 25 4.03 -10.91 3.63
CA VAL A 25 4.97 -10.11 2.82
C VAL A 25 6.19 -10.94 2.49
N VAL A 26 6.73 -10.75 1.29
CA VAL A 26 7.98 -11.36 0.84
C VAL A 26 9.02 -10.30 0.56
N LEU A 27 10.25 -10.54 1.03
CA LEU A 27 11.44 -9.78 0.68
C LEU A 27 12.40 -10.63 -0.14
N GLU A 28 12.87 -10.09 -1.25
CA GLU A 28 13.87 -10.71 -2.11
C GLU A 28 15.19 -9.93 -2.06
N PHE A 29 16.25 -10.57 -1.58
CA PHE A 29 17.61 -10.01 -1.63
C PHE A 29 18.22 -10.12 -3.02
N ALA A 30 19.18 -9.25 -3.35
CA ALA A 30 19.95 -9.36 -4.57
C ALA A 30 20.81 -10.63 -4.62
N VAL A 31 21.09 -11.12 -5.83
CA VAL A 31 21.99 -12.25 -6.06
C VAL A 31 23.40 -11.86 -5.58
N GLY A 32 23.92 -12.57 -4.59
CA GLY A 32 25.23 -12.27 -3.99
C GLY A 32 25.20 -11.25 -2.85
N ALA A 33 24.02 -10.93 -2.29
CA ALA A 33 23.93 -10.17 -1.05
C ALA A 33 24.74 -10.85 0.06
N LYS A 34 25.50 -10.06 0.82
CA LYS A 34 26.39 -10.58 1.87
C LYS A 34 25.60 -11.17 3.02
N GLN A 35 25.98 -12.38 3.45
CA GLN A 35 25.29 -13.12 4.52
C GLN A 35 25.14 -12.34 5.84
N PRO A 36 26.16 -11.60 6.33
CA PRO A 36 26.01 -10.79 7.55
C PRO A 36 24.92 -9.71 7.44
N ALA A 37 24.73 -9.10 6.26
CA ALA A 37 23.70 -8.10 6.04
C ALA A 37 22.28 -8.70 6.09
N ILE A 38 22.14 -9.95 5.64
CA ILE A 38 20.86 -10.68 5.65
C ILE A 38 20.52 -11.08 7.10
N GLU A 39 21.48 -11.66 7.82
CA GLU A 39 21.30 -12.09 9.20
C GLU A 39 20.99 -10.92 10.13
N TRP A 40 21.65 -9.77 9.92
CA TRP A 40 21.37 -8.56 10.68
C TRP A 40 19.97 -7.98 10.39
N MET A 41 19.50 -8.03 9.13
CA MET A 41 18.12 -7.65 8.83
C MET A 41 17.12 -8.58 9.51
N ILE A 42 17.37 -9.89 9.49
CA ILE A 42 16.50 -10.87 10.17
C ILE A 42 16.48 -10.60 11.68
N SER A 43 17.63 -10.35 12.30
CA SER A 43 17.70 -10.09 13.74
C SER A 43 16.96 -8.82 14.12
N LYS A 44 17.05 -7.75 13.30
CA LYS A 44 16.30 -6.51 13.52
C LYS A 44 14.79 -6.67 13.38
N LEU A 45 14.35 -7.45 12.39
CA LEU A 45 12.92 -7.72 12.20
C LEU A 45 12.34 -8.61 13.31
N GLN A 46 13.12 -9.56 13.84
CA GLN A 46 12.69 -10.46 14.92
C GLN A 46 12.89 -9.89 16.33
N ALA A 47 13.75 -8.89 16.50
CA ALA A 47 14.00 -8.26 17.79
C ALA A 47 12.74 -7.58 18.35
N SER A 48 12.64 -7.54 19.68
CA SER A 48 11.50 -6.90 20.37
C SER A 48 11.49 -5.40 20.12
N GLU A 49 10.30 -4.81 20.12
CA GLU A 49 10.09 -3.35 20.05
C GLU A 49 10.90 -2.58 21.10
N SER A 50 11.01 -3.11 22.32
CA SER A 50 11.82 -2.54 23.41
C SER A 50 13.31 -2.38 23.07
N SER A 51 13.81 -3.20 22.15
CA SER A 51 15.19 -3.16 21.63
C SER A 51 15.32 -2.40 20.30
N GLY A 52 14.26 -1.72 19.85
CA GLY A 52 14.20 -1.02 18.56
C GLY A 52 13.99 -1.95 17.35
N GLY A 53 13.50 -3.18 17.57
CA GLY A 53 13.11 -4.12 16.52
C GLY A 53 11.61 -4.07 16.18
N ALA A 54 11.16 -4.94 15.28
CA ALA A 54 9.77 -4.95 14.80
C ALA A 54 8.87 -6.03 15.45
N ASP A 55 9.43 -7.01 16.18
CA ASP A 55 8.75 -8.19 16.73
C ASP A 55 7.91 -8.96 15.67
N LEU A 56 8.50 -9.16 14.49
CA LEU A 56 7.89 -9.85 13.36
C LEU A 56 8.38 -11.29 13.25
N GLU A 57 7.53 -12.16 12.70
CA GLU A 57 7.87 -13.54 12.43
C GLU A 57 8.51 -13.64 11.05
N VAL A 58 9.80 -14.03 11.03
CA VAL A 58 10.59 -14.09 9.80
C VAL A 58 11.07 -15.51 9.53
N SER A 59 10.93 -15.95 8.29
CA SER A 59 11.46 -17.20 7.79
C SER A 59 12.32 -16.97 6.55
N ALA A 60 13.60 -17.32 6.63
CA ALA A 60 14.52 -17.24 5.50
C ALA A 60 14.54 -18.55 4.69
N VAL A 61 14.41 -18.45 3.37
CA VAL A 61 14.54 -19.56 2.43
C VAL A 61 15.55 -19.20 1.36
N VAL A 62 16.56 -20.04 1.18
CA VAL A 62 17.54 -19.89 0.11
C VAL A 62 17.04 -20.63 -1.12
N MET A 63 16.81 -19.88 -2.21
CA MET A 63 16.38 -20.43 -3.49
C MET A 63 17.58 -21.00 -4.24
N THR A 64 17.73 -22.32 -4.25
CA THR A 64 18.87 -23.03 -4.86
C THR A 64 19.07 -22.68 -6.34
N PHE A 65 17.97 -22.51 -7.11
CA PHE A 65 18.03 -22.22 -8.54
C PHE A 65 18.58 -20.83 -8.87
N LYS A 66 18.25 -19.82 -8.07
CA LYS A 66 18.64 -18.42 -8.31
C LYS A 66 19.81 -17.96 -7.43
N LYS A 67 20.29 -18.80 -6.49
CA LYS A 67 21.24 -18.43 -5.43
C LYS A 67 20.83 -17.13 -4.71
N GLN A 68 19.53 -17.02 -4.44
CA GLN A 68 18.90 -15.82 -3.91
C GLN A 68 18.24 -16.15 -2.58
N THR A 69 18.41 -15.28 -1.59
CA THR A 69 17.74 -15.43 -0.30
C THR A 69 16.42 -14.68 -0.32
N VAL A 70 15.35 -15.37 0.09
CA VAL A 70 13.99 -14.83 0.16
C VAL A 70 13.51 -14.93 1.60
N LEU A 71 12.98 -13.84 2.14
CA LEU A 71 12.35 -13.84 3.47
C LEU A 71 10.84 -13.82 3.32
N TYR A 72 10.20 -14.70 4.08
CA TYR A 72 8.77 -14.64 4.33
C TYR A 72 8.55 -13.98 5.68
N ILE A 73 7.66 -12.99 5.71
CA ILE A 73 7.38 -12.18 6.88
C ILE A 73 5.91 -12.30 7.22
N GLY A 74 5.64 -12.52 8.49
CA GLY A 74 4.33 -12.51 9.11
C GLY A 74 4.39 -11.89 10.49
N ALA A 75 3.27 -11.91 11.19
CA ALA A 75 3.17 -11.37 12.53
C ALA A 75 2.09 -12.11 13.30
N LYS A 76 2.23 -12.10 14.64
CA LYS A 76 1.17 -12.56 15.54
C LYS A 76 0.03 -11.55 15.55
N ASN A 77 -1.18 -12.03 15.82
CA ASN A 77 -2.37 -11.18 15.91
C ASN A 77 -2.23 -10.09 16.98
N SER A 78 -1.61 -10.38 18.12
CA SER A 78 -1.35 -9.37 19.16
C SER A 78 -0.52 -8.20 18.62
N ARG A 79 0.55 -8.50 17.86
CA ARG A 79 1.43 -7.48 17.30
C ARG A 79 0.75 -6.68 16.20
N LEU A 80 -0.08 -7.32 15.38
CA LEU A 80 -0.90 -6.64 14.37
C LEU A 80 -1.89 -5.66 15.02
N LEU A 81 -2.49 -6.01 16.15
CA LEU A 81 -3.39 -5.11 16.89
C LEU A 81 -2.62 -3.94 17.50
N THR A 82 -1.43 -4.16 18.07
CA THR A 82 -0.56 -3.08 18.55
C THR A 82 -0.15 -2.12 17.42
N ALA A 83 0.23 -2.66 16.26
CA ALA A 83 0.52 -1.85 15.09
C ALA A 83 -0.71 -1.09 14.59
N ALA A 84 -1.91 -1.68 14.67
CA ALA A 84 -3.15 -1.01 14.29
C ALA A 84 -3.48 0.19 15.18
N ASP A 85 -3.20 0.08 16.48
CA ASP A 85 -3.34 1.16 17.46
C ASP A 85 -2.33 2.29 17.17
N MET A 86 -1.04 1.95 17.03
CA MET A 86 0.03 2.91 16.72
C MET A 86 -0.18 3.66 15.41
N THR A 87 -0.76 3.01 14.40
CA THR A 87 -1.03 3.61 13.09
C THR A 87 -2.34 4.40 13.06
N GLY A 88 -3.15 4.36 14.12
CA GLY A 88 -4.45 5.03 14.17
C GLY A 88 -5.45 4.46 13.16
N LEU A 89 -5.47 3.14 12.96
CA LEU A 89 -6.35 2.50 11.99
C LEU A 89 -7.82 2.76 12.35
N SER A 90 -8.58 3.41 11.47
CA SER A 90 -9.99 3.69 11.74
C SER A 90 -10.88 2.46 11.52
N LYS A 91 -11.71 2.14 12.51
CA LYS A 91 -12.63 0.99 12.50
C LYS A 91 -14.03 1.39 13.00
N ILE A 92 -15.03 0.58 12.65
CA ILE A 92 -16.42 0.82 13.00
C ILE A 92 -16.67 0.37 14.45
N TYR A 93 -17.16 1.29 15.27
CA TYR A 93 -17.65 1.02 16.61
C TYR A 93 -19.05 0.38 16.59
N LYS A 94 -19.47 -0.21 17.71
CA LYS A 94 -20.84 -0.78 17.86
C LYS A 94 -21.97 0.25 17.64
N ASP A 95 -21.68 1.54 17.77
CA ASP A 95 -22.61 2.65 17.48
C ASP A 95 -22.68 3.03 15.99
N ASN A 96 -22.00 2.28 15.11
CA ASN A 96 -21.85 2.51 13.67
C ASN A 96 -21.06 3.78 13.28
N HIS A 97 -20.29 4.37 14.19
CA HIS A 97 -19.38 5.46 13.86
C HIS A 97 -17.94 4.95 13.70
N TYR A 98 -17.16 5.64 12.86
CA TYR A 98 -15.73 5.36 12.72
C TYR A 98 -14.96 6.01 13.87
N ARG A 99 -14.04 5.24 14.45
CA ARG A 99 -13.12 5.72 15.49
C ARG A 99 -11.75 5.10 15.24
N GLU A 100 -10.71 5.81 15.64
CA GLU A 100 -9.35 5.26 15.66
C GLU A 100 -9.34 4.04 16.59
N PHE A 101 -8.76 2.95 16.10
CA PHE A 101 -8.64 1.72 16.86
C PHE A 101 -7.68 1.93 18.03
N SER A 102 -8.13 1.62 19.24
CA SER A 102 -7.25 1.48 20.39
C SER A 102 -7.40 0.12 21.05
N ILE A 103 -6.30 -0.39 21.61
CA ILE A 103 -6.30 -1.66 22.34
C ILE A 103 -7.15 -1.53 23.62
N GLU A 104 -7.16 -0.35 24.26
CA GLU A 104 -7.86 -0.14 25.53
C GLU A 104 -9.38 -0.30 25.40
N ASP A 105 -9.95 0.12 24.28
CA ASP A 105 -11.38 0.11 24.01
C ASP A 105 -11.78 -0.91 22.91
N MET A 106 -10.88 -1.85 22.61
CA MET A 106 -11.00 -2.88 21.57
C MET A 106 -12.33 -3.64 21.59
N ALA A 107 -12.90 -3.91 22.78
CA ALA A 107 -14.16 -4.64 22.95
C ALA A 107 -15.39 -3.94 22.36
N ASN A 108 -15.30 -2.64 22.06
CA ASN A 108 -16.39 -1.84 21.52
C ASN A 108 -16.40 -1.79 19.98
N PHE A 109 -15.37 -2.31 19.32
CA PHE A 109 -15.33 -2.40 17.87
C PHE A 109 -16.15 -3.56 17.34
N LYS A 110 -16.79 -3.35 16.19
CA LYS A 110 -17.61 -4.35 15.52
C LYS A 110 -16.71 -5.40 14.86
N GLY A 111 -17.03 -6.68 15.06
CA GLY A 111 -16.30 -7.80 14.44
C GLY A 111 -15.03 -8.22 15.17
N ILE A 112 -14.77 -7.69 16.38
CA ILE A 112 -13.56 -8.01 17.14
C ILE A 112 -13.54 -9.44 17.71
N GLU A 113 -14.70 -10.12 17.75
CA GLU A 113 -14.84 -11.50 18.20
C GLU A 113 -13.98 -12.46 17.38
N ASP A 114 -13.78 -12.16 16.09
CA ASP A 114 -12.88 -12.88 15.21
C ASP A 114 -11.73 -11.96 14.78
N VAL A 115 -10.63 -12.02 15.52
CA VAL A 115 -9.44 -11.20 15.29
C VAL A 115 -8.85 -11.45 13.89
N ASP A 116 -9.01 -12.66 13.34
CA ASP A 116 -8.47 -13.00 12.04
C ASP A 116 -9.24 -12.33 10.89
N SER A 117 -10.56 -12.13 11.03
CA SER A 117 -11.35 -11.38 10.05
C SER A 117 -11.49 -9.88 10.37
N PHE A 118 -11.24 -9.47 11.62
CA PHE A 118 -11.28 -8.07 12.04
C PHE A 118 -10.31 -7.19 11.23
N LEU A 119 -9.09 -7.70 11.03
CA LEU A 119 -8.10 -7.09 10.15
C LEU A 119 -8.16 -7.77 8.79
N THR A 120 -8.36 -6.97 7.74
CA THR A 120 -8.36 -7.44 6.36
C THR A 120 -6.95 -7.83 5.93
N THR A 121 -6.82 -8.66 4.89
CA THR A 121 -5.51 -9.05 4.34
C THR A 121 -4.69 -7.84 3.90
N ALA A 122 -5.32 -6.84 3.27
CA ALA A 122 -4.66 -5.59 2.89
C ALA A 122 -4.15 -4.79 4.10
N GLU A 123 -4.96 -4.68 5.17
CA GLU A 123 -4.56 -4.01 6.40
C GLU A 123 -3.40 -4.74 7.09
N LYS A 124 -3.45 -6.07 7.22
CA LYS A 124 -2.36 -6.85 7.80
C LYS A 124 -1.04 -6.63 7.05
N GLN A 125 -1.09 -6.63 5.72
CA GLN A 125 0.08 -6.36 4.88
C GLN A 125 0.60 -4.92 5.05
N LYS A 126 -0.31 -3.94 5.14
CA LYS A 126 0.03 -2.52 5.37
C LYS A 126 0.67 -2.31 6.75
N LEU A 127 0.14 -2.96 7.79
CA LEU A 127 0.66 -2.90 9.15
C LEU A 127 2.06 -3.53 9.22
N ILE A 128 2.26 -4.71 8.62
CA ILE A 128 3.58 -5.34 8.55
C ILE A 128 4.57 -4.44 7.81
N LEU A 129 4.15 -3.83 6.70
CA LEU A 129 4.98 -2.87 5.98
C LEU A 129 5.36 -1.67 6.86
N HIS A 130 4.40 -1.10 7.60
CA HIS A 130 4.65 -0.01 8.54
C HIS A 130 5.70 -0.41 9.57
N GLU A 131 5.57 -1.58 10.21
CA GLU A 131 6.53 -2.04 11.21
C GLU A 131 7.93 -2.31 10.63
N MET A 132 8.00 -2.91 9.45
CA MET A 132 9.28 -3.09 8.76
C MET A 132 9.92 -1.74 8.39
N GLU A 133 9.11 -0.78 7.96
CA GLU A 133 9.56 0.57 7.67
C GLU A 133 9.94 1.34 8.93
N ALA A 134 9.36 1.03 10.09
CA ALA A 134 9.58 1.63 11.41
C ALA A 134 10.90 1.19 12.09
N VAL A 135 11.55 0.12 11.61
CA VAL A 135 12.89 -0.26 12.09
C VAL A 135 13.93 0.80 11.72
N ARG A 136 14.53 1.42 12.74
CA ARG A 136 15.53 2.50 12.61
C ARG A 136 16.92 2.01 13.04
N ALA A 137 17.96 2.62 12.47
CA ALA A 137 19.34 2.43 12.92
C ALA A 137 19.57 3.14 14.27
N SER A 138 20.24 2.44 15.19
CA SER A 138 20.66 2.97 16.50
C SER A 138 21.99 3.73 16.39
N ASP A 139 22.38 4.47 17.44
CA ASP A 139 23.66 5.24 17.48
C ASP A 139 24.91 4.37 17.32
N GLU A 140 24.84 3.10 17.71
CA GLU A 140 25.94 2.13 17.61
C GLU A 140 26.12 1.57 16.19
N GLU A 141 25.19 1.86 15.27
CA GLU A 141 25.09 1.22 13.96
C GLU A 141 25.42 2.21 12.83
N ASP A 142 26.71 2.35 12.53
CA ASP A 142 27.25 3.32 11.58
C ASP A 142 27.26 2.80 10.12
N HIS A 143 27.23 1.49 9.89
CA HIS A 143 27.21 0.89 8.56
C HIS A 143 26.40 -0.41 8.52
N ILE A 144 26.01 -0.82 7.31
CA ILE A 144 25.38 -2.12 7.10
C ILE A 144 26.45 -3.22 7.21
N PRO A 145 26.28 -4.27 8.03
CA PRO A 145 27.25 -5.35 8.18
C PRO A 145 27.65 -5.98 6.83
N GLY A 146 28.95 -6.02 6.57
CA GLY A 146 29.51 -6.47 5.29
C GLY A 146 29.57 -5.39 4.22
N TYR A 147 28.96 -4.23 4.39
CA TYR A 147 29.00 -3.11 3.44
C TYR A 147 29.50 -1.82 4.11
N ASP A 148 30.78 -1.79 4.48
CA ASP A 148 31.42 -0.68 5.22
C ASP A 148 31.32 0.68 4.49
N LYS A 149 31.19 0.65 3.15
CA LYS A 149 31.00 1.87 2.34
C LYS A 149 29.60 2.48 2.49
N ILE A 150 28.63 1.72 3.00
CA ILE A 150 27.23 2.14 3.11
C ILE A 150 26.97 2.60 4.53
N LYS A 151 27.18 3.90 4.76
CA LYS A 151 26.94 4.53 6.06
C LYS A 151 25.44 4.65 6.38
N LEU A 152 25.12 4.38 7.63
CA LEU A 152 23.86 4.64 8.30
C LEU A 152 24.06 5.81 9.28
N TRP A 153 22.97 6.49 9.59
CA TRP A 153 22.93 7.49 10.65
C TRP A 153 21.74 7.18 11.56
N THR A 154 21.82 7.66 12.79
CA THR A 154 20.80 7.44 13.81
C THR A 154 19.43 7.86 13.31
N GLY A 155 18.43 6.99 13.49
CA GLY A 155 17.07 7.27 13.07
C GLY A 155 16.83 7.09 11.57
N LYS A 156 17.78 6.59 10.78
CA LYS A 156 17.51 6.22 9.39
C LYS A 156 16.76 4.88 9.32
N SER A 157 15.69 4.81 8.53
CA SER A 157 15.01 3.54 8.22
C SER A 157 15.97 2.57 7.51
N ILE A 158 16.18 1.41 8.13
CA ILE A 158 17.11 0.37 7.64
C ILE A 158 16.58 -0.20 6.32
N LEU A 159 15.29 -0.53 6.26
CA LEU A 159 14.64 -1.09 5.06
C LEU A 159 14.80 -0.17 3.84
N LYS A 160 14.52 1.13 4.00
CA LYS A 160 14.67 2.11 2.91
C LYS A 160 16.12 2.21 2.44
N LYS A 161 17.10 2.09 3.33
CA LYS A 161 18.52 2.07 2.94
C LYS A 161 18.86 0.83 2.11
N TYR A 162 18.39 -0.36 2.52
CA TYR A 162 18.61 -1.60 1.77
C TYR A 162 18.02 -1.52 0.35
N LEU A 163 16.82 -0.92 0.21
CA LEU A 163 16.18 -0.68 -1.07
C LEU A 163 16.96 0.33 -1.93
N SER A 164 17.41 1.45 -1.34
CA SER A 164 18.18 2.48 -2.08
C SER A 164 19.54 2.01 -2.62
N ARG A 165 20.05 0.89 -2.10
CA ARG A 165 21.36 0.31 -2.45
C ARG A 165 21.23 -1.02 -3.19
N ASP A 166 20.01 -1.36 -3.62
CA ASP A 166 19.67 -2.60 -4.32
C ASP A 166 20.15 -3.87 -3.60
N ILE A 167 20.30 -3.83 -2.27
CA ILE A 167 20.59 -5.02 -1.45
C ILE A 167 19.33 -5.88 -1.37
N ILE A 168 18.18 -5.22 -1.21
CA ILE A 168 16.84 -5.81 -1.43
C ILE A 168 16.40 -5.38 -2.81
N THR A 169 16.10 -6.35 -3.67
CA THR A 169 15.66 -6.10 -5.04
C THR A 169 14.15 -5.85 -5.11
N LYS A 170 13.38 -6.64 -4.38
CA LYS A 170 11.91 -6.58 -4.42
C LYS A 170 11.30 -6.85 -3.06
N MET A 171 10.18 -6.19 -2.83
CA MET A 171 9.28 -6.42 -1.71
C MET A 171 7.86 -6.42 -2.26
N TYR A 172 7.08 -7.46 -1.94
CA TYR A 172 5.70 -7.54 -2.39
C TYR A 172 4.83 -8.33 -1.41
N PRO A 173 3.53 -7.99 -1.31
CA PRO A 173 2.57 -8.78 -0.55
C PRO A 173 2.28 -10.12 -1.23
N LEU A 174 1.93 -11.13 -0.44
CA LEU A 174 1.45 -12.41 -0.93
C LEU A 174 -0.05 -12.39 -1.20
N HIS A 175 -0.44 -12.91 -2.35
CA HIS A 175 -1.84 -13.09 -2.69
C HIS A 175 -2.45 -14.29 -1.96
N GLU A 176 -3.66 -14.10 -1.46
CA GLU A 176 -4.51 -15.19 -1.00
C GLU A 176 -5.37 -15.69 -2.16
N PRO A 177 -5.13 -16.92 -2.66
CA PRO A 177 -5.77 -17.39 -3.88
C PRO A 177 -7.27 -17.67 -3.70
N GLU A 178 -7.70 -18.02 -2.49
CA GLU A 178 -9.10 -18.33 -2.19
C GLU A 178 -9.97 -17.07 -2.27
N ASP A 179 -9.55 -16.00 -1.62
CA ASP A 179 -10.29 -14.73 -1.61
C ASP A 179 -10.23 -14.03 -2.96
N LEU A 180 -9.10 -14.11 -3.67
CA LEU A 180 -9.01 -13.62 -5.04
C LEU A 180 -9.97 -14.33 -5.98
N LYS A 181 -10.14 -15.64 -5.81
CA LYS A 181 -11.09 -16.44 -6.61
C LYS A 181 -12.54 -16.05 -6.32
N LYS A 182 -12.90 -15.80 -5.05
CA LYS A 182 -14.22 -15.31 -4.65
C LYS A 182 -14.49 -13.92 -5.25
N LEU A 183 -13.57 -12.99 -5.02
CA LEU A 183 -13.66 -11.62 -5.56
C LEU A 183 -13.77 -11.62 -7.08
N GLY A 184 -12.97 -12.43 -7.77
CA GLY A 184 -13.00 -12.52 -9.22
C GLY A 184 -14.31 -13.09 -9.77
N ALA A 185 -14.90 -14.05 -9.06
CA ALA A 185 -16.22 -14.56 -9.41
C ALA A 185 -17.32 -13.48 -9.24
N ASP A 186 -17.20 -12.62 -8.23
CA ASP A 186 -18.21 -11.58 -8.00
C ASP A 186 -18.05 -10.35 -8.90
N TRP A 187 -16.82 -10.03 -9.31
CA TRP A 187 -16.46 -8.77 -9.97
C TRP A 187 -16.50 -8.82 -11.50
N TYR A 188 -15.72 -9.70 -12.15
CA TYR A 188 -15.51 -9.63 -13.61
C TYR A 188 -16.17 -10.79 -14.39
N GLN A 189 -17.20 -11.41 -13.83
CA GLN A 189 -18.03 -12.34 -14.58
C GLN A 189 -18.88 -11.60 -15.62
N ILE A 190 -18.88 -12.09 -16.86
CA ILE A 190 -19.63 -11.51 -18.00
C ILE A 190 -21.12 -11.33 -17.67
N LYS A 191 -21.70 -12.22 -16.87
CA LYS A 191 -23.11 -12.15 -16.43
C LYS A 191 -23.41 -10.97 -15.49
N ARG A 192 -22.38 -10.28 -14.98
CA ARG A 192 -22.46 -9.20 -13.99
C ARG A 192 -22.00 -7.84 -14.51
N ILE A 193 -21.79 -7.69 -15.82
CA ILE A 193 -21.34 -6.42 -16.44
C ILE A 193 -22.29 -5.24 -16.12
N PHE A 194 -23.59 -5.50 -15.94
CA PHE A 194 -24.58 -4.49 -15.57
C PHE A 194 -24.82 -4.36 -14.07
N LYS A 195 -24.12 -5.14 -13.23
CA LYS A 195 -24.20 -5.04 -11.78
C LYS A 195 -23.24 -3.97 -11.29
N GLU A 196 -23.60 -3.29 -10.20
CA GLU A 196 -22.69 -2.41 -9.49
C GLU A 196 -21.42 -3.15 -9.07
N GLN A 197 -20.27 -2.48 -9.22
CA GLN A 197 -18.97 -3.07 -8.88
C GLN A 197 -18.84 -3.25 -7.36
N PRO A 198 -18.29 -4.38 -6.88
CA PRO A 198 -18.10 -4.62 -5.45
C PRO A 198 -16.89 -3.83 -4.91
N ILE A 199 -17.02 -2.51 -4.80
CA ILE A 199 -15.92 -1.62 -4.42
C ILE A 199 -15.38 -1.92 -3.01
N ASP A 200 -16.25 -2.24 -2.07
CA ASP A 200 -15.84 -2.54 -0.69
C ASP A 200 -15.03 -3.85 -0.61
N ASP A 201 -15.36 -4.88 -1.41
CA ASP A 201 -14.57 -6.12 -1.47
C ASP A 201 -13.21 -5.91 -2.14
N ILE A 202 -13.16 -5.07 -3.20
CA ILE A 202 -11.90 -4.65 -3.83
C ILE A 202 -11.04 -3.93 -2.81
N ARG A 203 -11.62 -3.06 -1.97
CA ARG A 203 -10.91 -2.39 -0.89
C ARG A 203 -10.36 -3.36 0.12
N HIS A 204 -11.17 -4.30 0.61
CA HIS A 204 -10.72 -5.26 1.63
C HIS A 204 -9.53 -6.11 1.15
N TYR A 205 -9.45 -6.39 -0.15
CA TYR A 205 -8.36 -7.19 -0.72
C TYR A 205 -7.15 -6.37 -1.19
N PHE A 206 -7.37 -5.24 -1.89
CA PHE A 206 -6.30 -4.44 -2.53
C PHE A 206 -5.97 -3.13 -1.82
N GLY A 207 -6.77 -2.73 -0.82
CA GLY A 207 -6.66 -1.46 -0.13
C GLY A 207 -7.39 -0.31 -0.81
N GLU A 208 -7.41 0.84 -0.14
CA GLU A 208 -8.23 1.99 -0.52
C GLU A 208 -7.81 2.64 -1.82
N LYS A 209 -6.50 2.70 -2.12
CA LYS A 209 -5.99 3.37 -3.32
C LYS A 209 -6.49 2.69 -4.60
N ILE A 210 -6.45 1.36 -4.63
CA ILE A 210 -6.91 0.57 -5.79
C ILE A 210 -8.44 0.58 -5.87
N ALA A 211 -9.13 0.47 -4.74
CA ALA A 211 -10.59 0.57 -4.71
C ALA A 211 -11.08 1.94 -5.20
N LEU A 212 -10.43 3.04 -4.80
CA LEU A 212 -10.78 4.38 -5.26
C LEU A 212 -10.63 4.54 -6.77
N TYR A 213 -9.59 3.95 -7.35
CA TYR A 213 -9.39 3.92 -8.80
C TYR A 213 -10.56 3.21 -9.52
N PHE A 214 -10.98 2.04 -9.04
CA PHE A 214 -12.10 1.32 -9.65
C PHE A 214 -13.44 2.00 -9.41
N ALA A 215 -13.64 2.61 -8.25
CA ALA A 215 -14.80 3.45 -7.97
C ALA A 215 -14.88 4.64 -8.96
N PHE A 216 -13.74 5.30 -9.21
CA PHE A 216 -13.65 6.37 -10.22
C PHE A 216 -13.97 5.85 -11.62
N LEU A 217 -13.37 4.72 -12.00
CA LEU A 217 -13.58 4.14 -13.32
C LEU A 217 -15.06 3.80 -13.56
N GLY A 218 -15.72 3.17 -12.59
CA GLY A 218 -17.16 2.86 -12.65
C GLY A 218 -18.00 4.13 -12.75
N TYR A 219 -17.71 5.12 -11.90
CA TYR A 219 -18.41 6.40 -11.89
C TYR A 219 -18.25 7.17 -13.20
N TYR A 220 -17.03 7.23 -13.74
CA TYR A 220 -16.69 7.88 -15.01
C TYR A 220 -17.39 7.20 -16.20
N THR A 221 -17.46 5.86 -16.20
CA THR A 221 -18.16 5.10 -17.26
C THR A 221 -19.63 5.47 -17.33
N ILE A 222 -20.30 5.59 -16.18
CA ILE A 222 -21.71 6.03 -16.10
C ILE A 222 -21.84 7.50 -16.51
N ALA A 223 -20.90 8.35 -16.08
CA ALA A 223 -20.89 9.77 -16.42
C ALA A 223 -20.69 10.05 -17.92
N LEU A 224 -20.10 9.12 -18.68
CA LEU A 224 -19.97 9.25 -20.13
C LEU A 224 -21.24 8.89 -20.90
N ILE A 225 -22.22 8.23 -20.27
CA ILE A 225 -23.46 7.81 -20.95
C ILE A 225 -24.24 9.01 -21.52
N PRO A 226 -24.49 10.11 -20.77
CA PRO A 226 -25.28 11.22 -21.29
C PRO A 226 -24.59 11.98 -22.46
N PRO A 227 -23.29 12.33 -22.40
CA PRO A 227 -22.58 12.89 -23.54
C PRO A 227 -22.52 11.94 -24.74
N ALA A 228 -22.31 10.64 -24.51
CA ALA A 228 -22.29 9.65 -25.60
C ALA A 228 -23.66 9.57 -26.29
N PHE A 229 -24.74 9.55 -25.52
CA PHE A 229 -26.10 9.51 -26.08
C PHE A 229 -26.40 10.76 -26.91
N ILE A 230 -26.09 11.95 -26.41
CA ILE A 230 -26.26 13.21 -27.14
C ILE A 230 -25.36 13.25 -28.39
N GLY A 231 -24.13 12.77 -28.28
CA GLY A 231 -23.19 12.67 -29.40
C GLY A 231 -23.67 11.73 -30.51
N ILE A 232 -24.27 10.59 -30.16
CA ILE A 232 -24.88 9.66 -31.12
C ILE A 232 -26.05 10.32 -31.84
N ILE A 233 -26.93 11.03 -31.13
CA ILE A 233 -28.05 11.76 -31.75
C ILE A 233 -27.52 12.81 -32.72
N TYR A 234 -26.50 13.57 -32.30
CA TYR A 234 -25.84 14.58 -33.14
C TYR A 234 -25.26 13.97 -34.42
N PHE A 235 -24.62 12.80 -34.30
CA PHE A 235 -24.04 12.07 -35.42
C PHE A 235 -25.09 11.54 -36.41
N ILE A 236 -26.16 10.90 -35.92
CA ILE A 236 -27.20 10.29 -36.78
C ILE A 236 -28.00 11.35 -37.52
N THR A 237 -28.32 12.46 -36.87
CA THR A 237 -29.13 13.53 -37.47
C THR A 237 -28.33 14.44 -38.40
N SER A 238 -27.03 14.17 -38.60
CA SER A 238 -26.10 15.02 -39.37
C SER A 238 -26.24 16.48 -38.96
N TRP A 239 -26.27 16.75 -37.65
CA TRP A 239 -26.78 18.02 -37.10
C TRP A 239 -25.80 19.20 -37.18
N GLN A 240 -25.05 19.28 -38.27
CA GLN A 240 -23.96 20.24 -38.46
C GLN A 240 -24.51 21.63 -38.74
N SER A 241 -24.43 22.50 -37.73
CA SER A 241 -24.75 23.93 -37.80
C SER A 241 -24.01 24.66 -36.68
N MET A 242 -23.45 25.84 -36.97
CA MET A 242 -22.66 26.64 -36.03
C MET A 242 -23.35 26.84 -34.67
N TYR A 243 -24.66 27.13 -34.66
CA TYR A 243 -25.42 27.34 -33.43
C TYR A 243 -25.55 26.06 -32.59
N ARG A 244 -25.59 24.89 -33.23
CA ARG A 244 -25.82 23.59 -32.58
C ARG A 244 -24.53 23.02 -32.00
N GLU A 245 -23.42 23.23 -32.71
CA GLU A 245 -22.07 22.95 -32.20
C GLU A 245 -21.77 23.76 -30.92
N ALA A 246 -22.15 25.04 -30.92
CA ALA A 246 -22.02 25.89 -29.73
C ALA A 246 -22.85 25.35 -28.55
N ILE A 247 -24.10 24.92 -28.79
CA ILE A 247 -24.95 24.31 -27.74
C ILE A 247 -24.31 23.02 -27.19
N PHE A 248 -23.77 22.16 -28.06
CA PHE A 248 -23.09 20.94 -27.63
C PHE A 248 -21.82 21.23 -26.83
N ALA A 249 -21.02 22.23 -27.24
CA ALA A 249 -19.83 22.63 -26.50
C ALA A 249 -20.18 23.17 -25.10
N VAL A 250 -21.19 24.04 -25.00
CA VAL A 250 -21.69 24.55 -23.71
C VAL A 250 -22.20 23.41 -22.83
N PHE A 251 -22.94 22.45 -23.41
CA PHE A 251 -23.37 21.26 -22.69
C PHE A 251 -22.18 20.47 -22.14
N ASN A 252 -21.14 20.20 -22.95
CA ASN A 252 -19.97 19.44 -22.48
C ASN A 252 -19.21 20.16 -21.36
N LEU A 253 -19.11 21.49 -21.41
CA LEU A 253 -18.49 22.29 -20.34
C LEU A 253 -19.28 22.20 -19.04
N ILE A 254 -20.60 22.34 -19.12
CA ILE A 254 -21.50 22.19 -17.96
C ILE A 254 -21.43 20.76 -17.43
N TRP A 255 -21.45 19.75 -18.31
CA TRP A 255 -21.40 18.36 -17.90
C TRP A 255 -20.06 17.99 -17.23
N ALA A 256 -18.94 18.46 -17.78
CA ALA A 256 -17.62 18.24 -17.19
C ALA A 256 -17.51 18.84 -15.78
N THR A 257 -18.03 20.05 -15.59
CA THR A 257 -18.04 20.70 -14.26
C THR A 257 -18.95 19.96 -13.27
N ILE A 258 -20.16 19.57 -13.67
CA ILE A 258 -21.06 18.76 -12.84
C ILE A 258 -20.39 17.44 -12.47
N PHE A 259 -19.81 16.72 -13.44
CA PHE A 259 -19.13 15.46 -13.21
C PHE A 259 -18.04 15.57 -12.13
N LEU A 260 -17.16 16.57 -12.25
CA LEU A 260 -16.07 16.75 -11.29
C LEU A 260 -16.60 17.07 -9.88
N GLU A 261 -17.63 17.91 -9.75
CA GLU A 261 -18.19 18.25 -8.44
C GLU A 261 -18.94 17.09 -7.79
N VAL A 262 -19.70 16.30 -8.56
CA VAL A 262 -20.37 15.12 -8.01
C VAL A 262 -19.35 14.03 -7.67
N TRP A 263 -18.29 13.86 -8.47
CA TRP A 263 -17.19 12.95 -8.12
C TRP A 263 -16.52 13.35 -6.80
N LYS A 264 -16.22 14.63 -6.56
CA LYS A 264 -15.67 15.10 -5.28
C LYS A 264 -16.57 14.71 -4.10
N ARG A 265 -17.89 14.87 -4.23
CA ARG A 265 -18.86 14.48 -3.21
C ARG A 265 -18.86 12.98 -2.95
N TYR A 266 -18.87 12.17 -4.02
CA TYR A 266 -18.83 10.72 -3.92
C TYR A 266 -17.50 10.21 -3.34
N CYS A 267 -16.38 10.80 -3.74
CA CYS A 267 -15.07 10.52 -3.17
C CYS A 267 -15.02 10.84 -1.66
N SER A 268 -15.61 11.95 -1.23
CA SER A 268 -15.71 12.31 0.18
C SER A 268 -16.56 11.31 0.98
N GLU A 269 -17.66 10.83 0.40
CA GLU A 269 -18.49 9.79 1.00
C GLU A 269 -17.70 8.48 1.16
N LEU A 270 -16.96 8.06 0.14
CA LEU A 270 -16.11 6.87 0.21
C LEU A 270 -15.02 7.01 1.27
N SER A 271 -14.32 8.14 1.32
CA SER A 271 -13.30 8.41 2.34
C SER A 271 -13.86 8.36 3.76
N TYR A 272 -15.08 8.86 3.98
CA TYR A 272 -15.77 8.76 5.26
C TYR A 272 -16.17 7.31 5.58
N ARG A 273 -16.81 6.62 4.62
CA ARG A 273 -17.18 5.20 4.74
C ARG A 273 -15.97 4.28 4.88
N TRP A 274 -14.77 4.73 4.54
CA TRP A 274 -13.56 3.96 4.72
C TRP A 274 -12.79 4.33 5.97
N GLY A 275 -13.18 5.40 6.68
CA GLY A 275 -12.45 5.91 7.84
C GLY A 275 -11.08 6.49 7.48
N THR A 276 -10.88 6.92 6.23
CA THR A 276 -9.59 7.44 5.75
C THR A 276 -9.53 8.96 5.65
N ILE A 277 -10.61 9.65 6.03
CA ILE A 277 -10.71 11.11 5.93
C ILE A 277 -9.65 11.84 6.76
N ASP A 278 -9.38 11.38 7.98
CA ASP A 278 -8.45 12.04 8.91
C ASP A 278 -7.01 11.49 8.80
N MET A 279 -6.83 10.23 8.38
CA MET A 279 -5.52 9.57 8.29
C MET A 279 -4.50 10.31 7.39
N VAL A 280 -4.98 10.94 6.32
CA VAL A 280 -4.11 11.65 5.35
C VAL A 280 -3.51 12.91 5.95
N SER A 281 -4.17 13.51 6.94
CA SER A 281 -3.72 14.75 7.58
C SER A 281 -2.78 14.54 8.77
N SER A 282 -2.85 13.37 9.41
CA SER A 282 -2.14 13.08 10.67
C SER A 282 -0.83 12.31 10.50
N THR A 283 -0.61 11.64 9.36
CA THR A 283 0.58 10.79 9.18
C THR A 283 1.74 11.59 8.58
N TYR A 284 2.84 11.71 9.32
CA TYR A 284 4.10 12.22 8.78
C TYR A 284 4.68 11.24 7.75
N ASP A 285 4.66 11.62 6.47
CA ASP A 285 5.29 10.83 5.40
C ASP A 285 6.80 11.10 5.36
N GLU A 286 7.59 10.06 5.61
CA GLU A 286 9.04 10.14 5.49
C GLU A 286 9.51 10.35 4.05
N PRO A 287 10.70 10.96 3.84
CA PRO A 287 11.30 11.08 2.52
C PRO A 287 11.43 9.72 1.81
N ARG A 288 11.12 9.71 0.50
CA ARG A 288 11.27 8.52 -0.37
C ARG A 288 12.68 7.93 -0.26
N ALA A 289 12.82 6.61 -0.41
CA ALA A 289 14.10 5.91 -0.26
C ALA A 289 15.25 6.50 -1.12
N ASN A 290 14.91 6.95 -2.33
CA ASN A 290 15.86 7.55 -3.28
C ASN A 290 16.02 9.07 -3.13
N TYR A 291 15.46 9.67 -2.08
CA TYR A 291 15.68 11.07 -1.78
C TYR A 291 17.10 11.27 -1.25
N PHE A 292 17.82 12.20 -1.87
CA PHE A 292 19.19 12.55 -1.52
C PHE A 292 19.29 14.04 -1.22
N GLY A 293 20.29 14.39 -0.41
CA GLY A 293 20.54 15.74 0.07
C GLY A 293 21.67 15.73 1.08
N THR A 294 22.09 16.91 1.50
CA THR A 294 23.00 17.06 2.63
C THR A 294 22.23 16.77 3.92
N LEU A 295 22.82 16.04 4.86
CA LEU A 295 22.18 15.81 6.15
C LEU A 295 21.97 17.16 6.86
N GLY A 296 20.73 17.45 7.21
CA GLY A 296 20.32 18.66 7.93
C GLY A 296 19.19 18.34 8.90
N GLU A 297 18.84 19.30 9.73
CA GLU A 297 17.71 19.19 10.64
C GLU A 297 16.42 19.57 9.92
N ASN A 298 15.39 18.73 10.00
CA ASN A 298 14.08 19.04 9.45
C ASN A 298 13.39 20.08 10.38
N PRO A 299 12.98 21.26 9.88
CA PRO A 299 12.42 22.32 10.72
C PRO A 299 11.04 21.98 11.31
N VAL A 300 10.34 20.95 10.79
CA VAL A 300 9.02 20.53 11.27
C VAL A 300 9.17 19.41 12.30
N THR A 301 10.01 18.41 12.02
CA THR A 301 10.14 17.22 12.89
C THR A 301 11.31 17.27 13.86
N GLY A 302 12.27 18.18 13.66
CA GLY A 302 13.53 18.24 14.43
C GLY A 302 14.47 17.04 14.20
N LYS A 303 14.16 16.16 13.24
CA LYS A 303 14.93 14.93 12.98
C LYS A 303 16.05 15.18 11.95
N PRO A 304 17.19 14.48 12.06
CA PRO A 304 18.26 14.54 11.07
C PRO A 304 17.85 13.81 9.79
N GLU A 305 17.58 14.58 8.73
CA GLU A 305 17.12 14.07 7.44
C GLU A 305 17.95 14.65 6.29
N PRO A 306 18.03 13.99 5.12
CA PRO A 306 18.57 14.63 3.94
C PRO A 306 17.74 15.87 3.63
N VAL A 307 18.36 17.04 3.47
CA VAL A 307 17.70 18.28 3.07
C VAL A 307 18.26 18.68 1.71
N PHE A 308 17.37 19.09 0.81
CA PHE A 308 17.75 19.62 -0.49
C PHE A 308 17.35 21.11 -0.57
N PRO A 309 18.23 22.00 -1.07
CA PRO A 309 17.90 23.43 -1.17
C PRO A 309 16.68 23.66 -2.07
N SER A 310 15.67 24.38 -1.56
CA SER A 310 14.41 24.61 -2.28
C SER A 310 14.61 25.31 -3.63
N GLY A 311 15.57 26.23 -3.73
CA GLY A 311 15.92 26.89 -5.00
C GLY A 311 16.38 25.92 -6.08
N SER A 312 17.20 24.93 -5.72
CA SER A 312 17.71 23.94 -6.68
C SER A 312 16.60 22.99 -7.18
N VAL A 313 15.58 22.69 -6.36
CA VAL A 313 14.40 21.92 -6.79
C VAL A 313 13.60 22.68 -7.84
N VAL A 314 13.35 23.98 -7.61
CA VAL A 314 12.54 24.82 -8.49
C VAL A 314 13.18 24.99 -9.86
N PHE A 315 14.51 25.11 -9.92
CA PHE A 315 15.24 25.29 -11.18
C PHE A 315 15.74 23.99 -11.81
N GLY A 316 15.45 22.82 -11.22
CA GLY A 316 15.83 21.52 -11.76
C GLY A 316 17.34 21.29 -11.89
N PHE A 317 18.17 22.06 -11.17
CA PHE A 317 19.61 21.82 -11.14
C PHE A 317 19.88 20.57 -10.32
N THR A 318 20.00 19.45 -11.01
CA THR A 318 20.71 18.27 -10.52
C THR A 318 22.16 18.68 -10.34
N VAL A 319 22.61 18.87 -9.10
CA VAL A 319 24.04 19.09 -8.80
C VAL A 319 24.76 17.75 -8.89
#